data_AF-A0AA95HRP3-F1
#
_entry.id   AF-A0AA95HRP3-F1
#
_cell.length_a   1.000
_cell.length_b   1.000
_cell.length_c   1.000
_cell.angle_alpha   90.00
_cell.angle_beta   90.00
_cell.angle_gamma   90.00
#
_symmetry.space_group_name_H-M   'P 1'
#
loop_
_entity.id
_entity.type
_entity.pdbx_description
1 polymer ?
#
loop_
_entity_poly.entity_id
_entity_poly.type
_entity_poly.pdbx_seq_one_letter_code
_entity_poly.pdbx_strand_id
1 'polypeptide(L)' 'MRPLHISAETAIKLSEKLGVPVEQIMHMPQHILLQKLAELGKDKEN' A
#
# COMPACT_ATOMS: atom_id res chain seq x y z
N MET A 1 3.38 18.22 -0.47
CA MET A 1 2.96 16.81 -0.39
C MET A 1 2.70 16.51 1.08
N ARG A 2 1.48 16.12 1.47
CA ARG A 2 1.23 15.71 2.86
C ARG A 2 1.94 14.38 3.09
N PRO A 3 2.84 14.26 4.09
CA PRO A 3 3.47 12.99 4.39
C PRO A 3 2.39 11.97 4.75
N LEU A 4 2.52 10.76 4.23
CA LEU A 4 1.68 9.64 4.65
C LEU A 4 1.93 9.39 6.14
N HIS A 5 0.92 9.59 6.97
CA HIS A 5 0.97 9.22 8.38
C HIS A 5 0.65 7.72 8.52
N ILE A 6 1.45 6.88 7.87
CA ILE A 6 1.37 5.42 8.08
C ILE A 6 2.42 5.03 9.12
N SER A 7 2.00 4.24 10.11
CA SER A 7 2.95 3.66 11.05
C SER A 7 3.80 2.59 10.34
N ALA A 8 5.03 2.36 10.83
CA ALA A 8 5.90 1.31 10.30
C ALA A 8 5.22 -0.07 10.31
N GLU A 9 4.43 -0.37 11.35
CA GLU A 9 3.64 -1.60 11.45
C GLU A 9 2.60 -1.71 10.33
N THR A 10 1.95 -0.60 9.96
CA THR A 10 0.99 -0.58 8.86
C THR A 10 1.70 -0.75 7.51
N ALA A 11 2.85 -0.13 7.34
CA ALA A 11 3.65 -0.27 6.12
C ALA A 11 4.10 -1.73 5.90
N ILE A 12 4.50 -2.44 6.96
CA ILE A 12 4.86 -3.87 6.90
C ILE A 12 3.65 -4.72 6.50
N LYS A 13 2.49 -4.54 7.16
CA LYS A 13 1.26 -5.28 6.82
C LYS A 13 0.78 -5.01 5.39
N LEU A 14 0.93 -3.78 4.92
CA LEU A 14 0.59 -3.41 3.55
C LEU A 14 1.59 -4.03 2.56
N SER A 15 2.89 -4.06 2.90
CA SER A 15 3.96 -4.65 2.09
C SER A 15 3.69 -6.13 1.83
N GLU A 16 3.32 -6.87 2.88
CA GLU A 16 2.95 -8.29 2.79
C GLU A 16 1.70 -8.52 1.95
N LYS A 17 0.65 -7.70 2.12
CA LYS A 17 -0.61 -7.84 1.39
C LYS A 17 -0.50 -7.46 -0.08
N LEU A 18 0.32 -6.46 -0.41
CA LEU A 18 0.52 -5.94 -1.76
C LEU A 18 1.68 -6.62 -2.49
N GLY A 19 2.49 -7.43 -1.79
CA GLY A 19 3.68 -8.05 -2.36
C GLY A 19 4.74 -7.05 -2.83
N VAL A 20 4.79 -5.86 -2.23
CA VAL A 20 5.74 -4.78 -2.59
C VAL A 20 6.66 -4.45 -1.42
N PRO A 21 7.91 -4.00 -1.65
CA PRO A 21 8.83 -3.66 -0.57
C PRO A 21 8.32 -2.55 0.36
N VAL A 22 8.66 -2.64 1.64
CA VAL A 22 8.24 -1.65 2.65
C VAL A 22 8.81 -0.26 2.37
N GLU A 23 10.04 -0.17 1.87
CA GLU A 23 10.68 1.09 1.43
C GLU A 23 9.84 1.76 0.35
N GLN A 24 9.34 0.96 -0.60
CA GLN A 24 8.52 1.47 -1.67
C GLN A 24 7.19 2.02 -1.13
N ILE A 25 6.58 1.38 -0.13
CA ILE A 25 5.36 1.86 0.52
C ILE A 25 5.59 3.18 1.26
N MET A 26 6.71 3.31 1.97
CA MET A 26 7.06 4.51 2.73
C MET A 26 7.30 5.73 1.84
N HIS A 27 7.76 5.51 0.60
CA HIS A 27 7.94 6.57 -0.41
C HIS A 27 6.78 6.69 -1.39
N MET A 28 5.79 5.79 -1.31
CA MET A 28 4.68 5.77 -2.25
C MET A 28 3.77 6.97 -2.03
N PRO A 29 3.27 7.62 -3.10
CA PRO A 29 2.19 8.58 -2.95
C PRO A 29 0.86 7.87 -2.64
N GLN A 30 0.04 8.50 -1.78
CA GLN A 30 -1.22 7.94 -1.27
C GLN A 30 -2.18 7.41 -2.34
N HIS A 31 -2.29 8.11 -3.48
CA HIS A 31 -3.22 7.72 -4.55
C HIS A 31 -2.82 6.43 -5.26
N ILE A 32 -1.51 6.13 -5.38
CA ILE A 32 -1.03 4.87 -5.97
C ILE A 32 -1.34 3.71 -5.04
N LEU A 33 -1.18 3.92 -3.73
CA LEU A 33 -1.49 2.91 -2.73
C LEU A 33 -2.97 2.54 -2.75
N LEU A 34 -3.86 3.53 -2.92
CA LEU A 34 -5.30 3.31 -3.12
C LEU A 34 -5.61 2.55 -4.41
N GLN A 35 -4.93 2.86 -5.53
CA GLN A 35 -5.11 2.12 -6.78
C GLN A 35 -4.74 0.63 -6.62
N LYS A 36 -3.59 0.34 -6.02
CA LYS A 36 -3.16 -1.05 -5.80
C LYS A 36 -4.06 -1.81 -4.83
N LEU A 37 -4.60 -1.14 -3.81
CA LEU A 37 -5.60 -1.74 -2.91
C LEU A 37 -6.92 -2.04 -3.66
N ALA A 38 -7.32 -1.17 -4.59
CA ALA A 38 -8.49 -1.40 -5.44
C ALA A 38 -8.27 -2.55 -6.44
N GLU A 39 -7.06 -2.70 -6.99
CA GLU A 39 -6.65 -3.85 -7.81
C GLU A 39 -6.74 -5.16 -7.02
N LEU A 40 -6.14 -5.21 -5.82
CA LEU A 40 -6.21 -6.36 -4.90
C LEU A 40 -7.65 -6.77 -4.53
N GLY A 41 -8.55 -5.79 -4.39
CA GLY A 41 -9.96 -6.06 -4.09
C GLY A 41 -10.70 -6.68 -5.26
N LYS A 42 -10.39 -6.24 -6.49
CA LYS A 42 -10.99 -6.77 -7.72
C LYS A 42 -10.54 -8.20 -8.03
N ASP A 43 -9.27 -8.52 -7.79
CA ASP A 43 -8.73 -9.87 -8.01
C ASP A 43 -9.30 -10.92 -7.04
N LYS A 44 -9.93 -10.51 -5.94
CA LYS A 44 -10.59 -11.42 -4.97
C LYS A 44 -12.05 -11.72 -5.27
N GLU A 45 -12.65 -11.07 -6.26
CA GLU A 45 -14.07 -11.23 -6.60
C GLU A 45 -14.32 -12.10 -7.84
N ASN A 46 -13.33 -12.91 -8.26
CA ASN A 46 -13.45 -13.84 -9.40
C ASN A 46 -13.17 -15.29 -9.00
#